data_AF-A0A1Q5MKW7-F1
#
_entry.id   AF-A0A1Q5MKW7-F1
#
_cell.length_a   1.000
_cell.length_b   1.000
_cell.length_c   1.000
_cell.angle_alpha   90.00
_cell.angle_beta   90.00
_cell.angle_gamma   90.00
#
_symmetry.space_group_name_H-M   'P 1'
#
loop_
_entity.id
_entity.type
_entity.pdbx_description
1 polymer ?
#
loop_
_entity_poly.entity_id
_entity_poly.type
_entity_poly.pdbx_seq_one_letter_code
_entity_poly.pdbx_strand_id
1 'polypeptide(L)'
;MPVVREYVRNGFKVREHWRNPAGSSKQVMLLGLFVFAAFVLGSKPMGGAPGEQKPVPESTVYPIKWPGWDQPVVRPQPTVSYPIVIPSTGNGR
;
A
#
# COMPACT_ATOMS: atom_id res chain seq x y z
N MET A 1 -36.92 -12.99 -11.71
CA MET A 1 -36.30 -14.31 -12.01
C MET A 1 -35.62 -14.20 -13.36
N PRO A 2 -34.30 -14.40 -13.46
CA PRO A 2 -33.56 -14.27 -14.72
C PRO A 2 -33.77 -15.47 -15.66
N VAL A 3 -34.12 -16.64 -15.12
CA VAL A 3 -34.53 -17.81 -15.91
C VAL A 3 -36.04 -17.81 -16.09
N VAL A 4 -36.50 -17.89 -17.33
CA VAL A 4 -37.90 -18.13 -17.66
C VAL A 4 -38.05 -19.60 -18.01
N ARG A 5 -38.78 -20.34 -17.17
CA ARG A 5 -39.04 -21.78 -17.35
C ARG A 5 -39.87 -22.03 -18.60
N GLU A 6 -39.88 -23.27 -19.09
CA GLU A 6 -40.76 -23.67 -20.18
C GLU A 6 -42.22 -23.40 -19.82
N TYR A 7 -42.97 -22.77 -20.73
CA TYR A 7 -44.39 -22.53 -20.57
C TYR A 7 -45.10 -22.51 -21.93
N VAL A 8 -46.40 -22.77 -21.91
CA VAL A 8 -47.24 -22.69 -23.10
C VAL A 8 -47.80 -21.28 -23.22
N ARG A 9 -47.56 -20.61 -24.34
CA ARG A 9 -48.11 -19.30 -24.68
C ARG A 9 -48.89 -19.41 -25.99
N ASN A 10 -50.20 -19.17 -25.95
CA ASN A 10 -51.07 -19.16 -27.14
C ASN A 10 -50.97 -20.45 -27.99
N GLY A 11 -50.89 -21.61 -27.33
CA GLY A 11 -50.73 -22.91 -28.00
C GLY A 11 -49.29 -23.26 -28.41
N PHE A 12 -48.34 -22.32 -28.33
CA PHE A 12 -46.93 -22.55 -28.62
C PHE A 12 -46.13 -22.84 -27.35
N LYS A 13 -45.28 -23.88 -27.39
CA LYS A 13 -44.32 -24.16 -26.32
C LYS A 13 -43.16 -23.16 -26.41
N VAL A 14 -43.04 -22.29 -25.41
CA VAL A 14 -41.91 -21.38 -25.26
C VAL A 14 -40.84 -22.10 -24.46
N ARG A 15 -39.67 -22.31 -25.08
CA ARG A 15 -38.53 -22.96 -24.44
C ARG A 15 -38.01 -22.13 -23.27
N GLU A 16 -37.41 -22.84 -22.31
CA GLU A 16 -36.67 -22.21 -21.24
C GLU A 16 -35.57 -21.30 -21.80
N HIS A 17 -35.51 -20.06 -21.32
CA HIS A 17 -34.47 -19.12 -21.74
C HIS A 17 -34.09 -18.17 -20.62
N TRP A 18 -32.84 -17.71 -20.70
CA TRP A 18 -32.31 -16.68 -19.81
C TRP A 18 -32.70 -15.29 -20.32
N ARG A 19 -33.12 -14.42 -19.40
CA ARG A 19 -33.42 -13.01 -19.66
C ARG A 19 -32.60 -12.14 -18.73
N ASN A 20 -31.87 -11.21 -19.33
CA ASN A 20 -31.22 -10.13 -18.60
C ASN A 20 -32.24 -9.04 -18.23
N PRO A 21 -32.08 -8.35 -17.09
CA PRO A 21 -32.94 -7.23 -16.72
C PRO A 21 -32.86 -6.11 -17.76
N ALA A 22 -33.97 -5.40 -17.94
CA ALA A 22 -34.04 -4.28 -18.89
C ALA A 22 -32.96 -3.23 -18.56
N GLY A 23 -32.24 -2.77 -19.59
CA GLY A 23 -31.13 -1.81 -19.45
C GLY A 23 -29.75 -2.43 -19.15
N SER A 24 -29.67 -3.71 -18.78
CA SER A 24 -28.38 -4.36 -18.42
C SER A 24 -27.64 -5.02 -19.59
N SER A 25 -28.22 -5.07 -20.79
CA SER A 25 -27.62 -5.78 -21.93
C SER A 25 -26.21 -5.29 -22.27
N LYS A 26 -25.98 -3.98 -22.24
CA LYS A 26 -24.65 -3.37 -22.46
C LYS A 26 -23.65 -3.78 -21.38
N GLN A 27 -24.07 -3.86 -20.12
CA GLN A 27 -23.20 -4.22 -19.01
C GLN A 27 -22.80 -5.70 -19.06
N VAL A 28 -23.75 -6.59 -19.36
CA VAL A 28 -23.48 -8.02 -19.51
C VAL A 28 -22.55 -8.28 -20.70
N MET A 29 -22.74 -7.56 -21.80
CA MET A 29 -21.84 -7.64 -22.96
C MET A 29 -20.41 -7.20 -22.60
N LEU A 30 -20.24 -6.06 -21.91
CA LEU A 30 -18.93 -5.59 -21.47
C LEU A 30 -18.27 -6.57 -20.51
N LEU A 31 -19.01 -7.08 -19.53
CA LEU A 31 -18.51 -8.10 -18.60
C LEU A 31 -18.02 -9.35 -19.36
N GLY A 32 -18.82 -9.86 -20.29
CA GLY A 32 -18.46 -10.99 -21.13
C GLY A 32 -17.19 -10.74 -21.93
N LEU A 33 -17.04 -9.54 -22.51
CA LEU A 33 -15.85 -9.14 -23.25
C LEU A 33 -14.61 -9.12 -22.35
N PHE A 34 -14.69 -8.55 -21.15
CA PHE A 34 -13.57 -8.52 -20.21
C PHE A 34 -13.16 -9.92 -19.75
N VAL A 35 -14.13 -10.78 -19.44
CA VAL A 35 -13.86 -12.18 -19.05
C VAL A 35 -13.21 -12.94 -20.21
N PHE A 36 -13.73 -12.79 -21.43
CA PHE A 36 -13.16 -13.42 -22.62
C PHE A 36 -11.74 -12.92 -22.92
N ALA A 37 -11.52 -11.61 -22.84
CA ALA A 37 -10.20 -11.01 -23.03
C ALA A 37 -9.20 -11.53 -21.99
N ALA A 38 -9.57 -11.57 -20.71
CA ALA A 38 -8.72 -12.11 -19.64
C ALA A 38 -8.40 -13.60 -19.84
N PHE A 39 -9.35 -14.38 -20.38
CA PHE A 39 -9.15 -15.78 -20.69
C PHE A 39 -8.17 -15.98 -21.87
N VAL A 40 -8.34 -15.22 -22.95
CA VAL A 40 -7.51 -15.34 -24.16
C VAL A 40 -6.10 -14.77 -23.96
N LEU A 41 -5.96 -13.61 -23.32
CA LEU A 41 -4.64 -13.00 -23.05
C LEU A 41 -3.90 -13.65 -21.87
N GLY A 42 -4.54 -14.57 -21.15
CA GLY A 42 -4.01 -15.17 -19.93
C GLY A 42 -4.21 -14.26 -18.72
N SER A 43 -4.80 -14.82 -17.67
CA SER A 43 -4.95 -14.14 -16.38
C SER A 43 -3.60 -14.11 -15.67
N LYS A 44 -2.83 -13.04 -15.85
CA LYS A 44 -1.91 -12.63 -14.78
C LYS A 44 -2.80 -12.25 -13.59
N PRO A 45 -2.51 -12.71 -12.36
CA PRO A 45 -3.23 -12.20 -11.20
C PRO A 45 -3.05 -10.68 -11.24
N MET A 46 -4.13 -9.95 -11.48
CA MET A 46 -4.18 -8.51 -11.23
C MET A 46 -4.32 -8.38 -9.71
N GLY A 47 -3.26 -8.81 -9.03
CA GLY A 47 -3.09 -8.71 -7.60
C GLY A 47 -2.84 -7.24 -7.29
N GLY A 48 -3.85 -6.62 -6.69
CA GLY A 48 -3.79 -5.25 -6.21
C GLY A 48 -4.00 -4.23 -7.31
N ALA A 49 -4.54 -3.08 -6.90
CA ALA A 49 -4.24 -1.80 -7.56
C ALA A 49 -2.76 -1.80 -7.99
N PRO A 50 -2.35 -1.08 -9.07
CA PRO A 50 -0.95 -0.78 -9.24
C PRO A 50 -0.52 -0.26 -7.88
N GLY A 51 0.32 -1.02 -7.17
CA GLY A 51 0.89 -0.57 -5.93
C GLY A 51 1.47 0.75 -6.33
N GLU A 52 0.84 1.82 -5.88
CA GLU A 52 1.27 3.17 -6.14
C GLU A 52 2.73 3.09 -5.77
N GLN A 53 3.59 3.11 -6.78
CA GLN A 53 5.02 3.05 -6.55
C GLN A 53 5.25 4.43 -5.99
N LYS A 54 4.96 4.55 -4.68
CA LYS A 54 5.13 5.77 -3.93
C LYS A 54 6.53 6.17 -4.30
N PRO A 55 6.73 7.38 -4.84
CA PRO A 55 8.06 7.81 -5.21
C PRO A 55 8.95 7.46 -4.02
N VAL A 56 9.93 6.58 -4.25
CA VAL A 56 10.91 6.27 -3.22
C VAL A 56 11.39 7.65 -2.78
N PRO A 57 11.31 8.01 -1.50
CA PRO A 57 11.77 9.32 -1.08
C PRO A 57 13.24 9.39 -1.48
N GLU A 58 13.53 10.12 -2.56
CA GLU A 58 14.89 10.51 -2.84
C GLU A 58 15.31 11.30 -1.62
N SER A 59 16.30 10.76 -0.90
CA SER A 59 16.91 11.44 0.24
C SER A 59 17.67 12.64 -0.30
N THR A 60 16.95 13.70 -0.65
CA THR A 60 17.50 14.97 -1.04
C THR A 60 18.16 15.56 0.20
N VAL A 61 19.48 15.36 0.31
CA VAL A 61 20.27 15.97 1.36
C VAL A 61 20.39 17.46 1.03
N TYR A 62 19.56 18.27 1.67
CA TYR A 62 19.75 19.71 1.64
C TYR A 62 21.01 20.05 2.44
N PRO A 63 22.01 20.73 1.85
CA PRO A 63 23.17 21.18 2.59
C PRO A 63 22.76 22.36 3.48
N ILE A 64 22.15 22.08 4.63
CA ILE A 64 21.84 23.07 5.65
C ILE A 64 23.16 23.48 6.29
N LYS A 65 23.62 24.69 5.99
CA LYS A 65 24.77 25.30 6.66
C LYS A 65 24.30 26.18 7.80
N TRP A 66 24.72 25.87 9.01
CA TRP A 66 24.47 26.70 10.18
C TRP A 66 25.52 27.83 10.26
N PRO A 67 25.17 29.02 10.75
CA PRO A 67 26.16 30.06 11.02
C PRO A 67 27.18 29.52 12.04
N GLY A 68 28.47 29.57 11.68
CA GLY A 68 29.56 28.99 12.48
C GLY A 68 30.01 27.58 12.10
N TRP A 69 29.48 27.00 11.01
CA TRP A 69 29.88 25.67 10.50
C TRP A 69 31.39 25.51 10.29
N ASP A 70 32.06 26.58 9.82
CA ASP A 70 33.50 26.59 9.55
C ASP A 70 34.32 27.07 10.75
N GLN A 71 33.70 27.33 11.90
CA GLN A 71 34.42 27.81 13.08
C GLN A 71 35.08 26.64 13.83
N PRO A 72 36.34 26.80 14.27
CA PRO A 72 37.01 25.78 15.05
C PRO A 72 36.28 25.57 16.39
N VAL A 73 35.92 24.32 16.68
CA VAL A 73 35.27 23.95 17.95
C VAL A 73 36.23 24.25 19.11
N VAL A 74 35.84 25.18 19.99
CA VAL A 74 36.59 25.46 21.22
C VAL A 74 36.36 24.31 22.19
N ARG A 75 37.40 23.50 22.40
CA ARG A 75 37.36 22.44 23.41
C ARG A 75 37.62 23.05 24.79
N PRO A 76 36.81 22.75 25.81
CA PRO A 76 37.08 23.22 27.17
C PRO A 76 38.42 22.67 27.62
N GLN A 77 39.28 23.54 28.15
CA GLN A 77 40.47 23.08 28.85
C GLN A 77 40.05 22.55 30.22
N PRO A 78 40.57 21.38 30.64
CA PRO A 78 40.27 20.88 31.98
C PRO A 78 40.73 21.93 33.01
N THR A 79 39.79 22.39 33.84
CA THR A 79 40.14 23.11 35.06
C THR A 79 40.94 22.18 35.96
N VAL A 80 41.97 22.72 36.62
CA VAL A 80 42.86 21.99 37.52
C VAL A 80 42.09 20.99 38.37
N SER A 81 42.38 19.71 38.20
CA SER A 81 41.80 18.63 39.01
C SER A 81 42.64 18.42 40.27
N TYR A 82 42.02 18.61 41.42
CA TYR A 82 42.61 18.24 42.71
C TYR A 82 42.21 16.82 43.09
N PRO A 83 43.05 16.08 43.83
CA PRO A 83 42.71 14.75 44.30
C PRO A 83 41.50 14.81 45.25
N ILE A 84 40.46 14.02 44.95
CA ILE A 84 39.38 13.74 45.89
C ILE A 84 39.87 12.62 46.80
N VAL A 85 40.08 12.92 48.09
CA VAL A 85 40.36 11.91 49.10
C VAL A 85 39.02 11.31 49.52
N ILE A 86 38.77 10.05 49.13
CA ILE A 86 37.59 9.30 49.59
C ILE A 86 37.95 8.69 50.95
N PRO A 87 37.35 9.14 52.07
CA PRO A 87 37.59 8.51 53.35
C PRO A 87 36.99 7.09 53.32
N SER A 88 37.82 6.07 53.59
CA SER A 88 37.30 4.72 53.81
C SER A 88 36.59 4.68 55.16
N THR A 89 35.28 4.41 55.18
CA THR A 89 34.59 4.01 56.42
C THR A 89 35.13 2.63 56.79
N GLY A 90 36.02 2.62 57.78
CA GLY A 90 36.94 1.53 58.04
C GLY A 90 36.31 0.23 58.53
N ASN A 91 37.18 -0.68 58.97
CA ASN A 91 36.81 -1.68 59.97
C ASN A 91 37.98 -1.85 60.94
N GLY A 92 37.75 -1.39 62.16
CA GLY A 92 38.63 -1.69 63.28
C GLY A 92 38.59 -3.17 63.62
N ARG A 93 39.78 -3.74 63.81
CA ARG A 93 40.10 -4.83 64.71
C ARG A 93 41.54 -4.66 65.16
#